data_AF-A0A933ILN8-F1
#
_entry.id   AF-A0A933ILN8-F1
#
_cell.length_a   1.000
_cell.length_b   1.000
_cell.length_c   1.000
_cell.angle_alpha   90.00
_cell.angle_beta   90.00
_cell.angle_gamma   90.00
#
_symmetry.space_group_name_H-M   'P 1'
#
loop_
_entity.id
_entity.type
_entity.pdbx_description
1 polymer ?
#
loop_
_entity_poly.entity_id
_entity_poly.type
_entity_poly.pdbx_seq_one_letter_code
_entity_poly.pdbx_strand_id
1 'polypeptide(L)'
;MFSPGVIVPVIVLGVSLCVLALSFVMHKRRNREALVQLQKKDAELRKLTKDIQEVEESKTRMRVSFEKYHKDYVENLKKEIEARENKITVLQSELETLKDKAKAKDIAHNIRVLQSERDALQTELQNGEVGESNPQMTVSLDQLYSLKNQITRLKVDNSRLRSLAEEYKIRYEDMLQFGHKIKLENRNLQDQIQKLMEKMAGPIRVKRK
;
A
#
# COMPACT_ATOMS: atom_id res chain seq x y z
N MET A 1 -27.50 -81.26 -62.61
CA MET A 1 -27.66 -81.58 -61.17
C MET A 1 -26.27 -81.55 -60.54
N PHE A 2 -25.99 -80.59 -59.67
CA PHE A 2 -24.67 -80.46 -59.04
C PHE A 2 -24.54 -81.44 -57.86
N SER A 3 -23.41 -82.13 -57.76
CA SER A 3 -23.14 -83.11 -56.70
C SER A 3 -23.15 -82.43 -55.32
N PRO A 4 -23.80 -83.00 -54.29
CA PRO A 4 -23.86 -82.43 -52.94
C PRO A 4 -22.48 -82.21 -52.30
N GLY A 5 -21.43 -82.91 -52.77
CA GLY A 5 -20.05 -82.72 -52.31
C GLY A 5 -19.39 -81.39 -52.76
N VAL A 6 -19.92 -80.72 -53.77
CA VAL A 6 -19.38 -79.45 -54.31
C VAL A 6 -20.14 -78.22 -53.78
N ILE A 7 -21.39 -78.42 -53.34
CA ILE A 7 -22.25 -77.34 -52.84
C ILE A 7 -21.80 -76.87 -51.45
N VAL A 8 -21.41 -77.79 -50.56
CA VAL A 8 -20.98 -77.46 -49.19
C VAL A 8 -19.71 -76.60 -49.14
N PRO A 9 -18.62 -76.89 -49.88
CA PRO A 9 -17.42 -76.06 -49.90
C PRO A 9 -17.67 -74.64 -50.45
N VAL A 10 -18.53 -74.53 -51.48
CA VAL A 10 -18.86 -73.23 -52.10
C VAL A 10 -19.66 -72.34 -51.13
N ILE A 11 -20.60 -72.93 -50.38
CA ILE A 11 -21.35 -72.20 -49.35
C ILE A 11 -20.41 -71.76 -48.21
N VAL A 12 -19.52 -72.63 -47.73
CA VAL A 12 -18.55 -72.29 -46.67
C VAL A 12 -17.60 -71.17 -47.11
N LEU A 13 -17.11 -71.20 -48.34
CA LEU A 13 -16.27 -70.12 -48.90
C LEU A 13 -17.05 -68.81 -49.04
N GLY A 14 -18.31 -68.87 -49.49
CA GLY A 14 -19.18 -67.69 -49.59
C GLY A 14 -19.44 -67.05 -48.22
N VAL A 15 -19.76 -67.85 -47.21
CA VAL A 15 -19.98 -67.36 -45.83
C VAL A 15 -18.68 -66.80 -45.23
N SER A 16 -17.54 -67.46 -45.44
CA SER A 16 -16.23 -66.97 -44.99
C SER A 16 -15.86 -65.63 -45.62
N LEU A 17 -16.08 -65.46 -46.93
CA LEU A 17 -15.89 -64.18 -47.63
C LEU A 17 -16.83 -63.08 -47.11
N CYS A 18 -18.09 -63.40 -46.81
CA CYS A 18 -19.03 -62.46 -46.22
C CYS A 18 -18.59 -62.02 -44.81
N VAL A 19 -18.12 -62.94 -43.96
CA VAL A 19 -17.63 -62.63 -42.62
C VAL A 19 -16.36 -61.78 -42.68
N LEU A 20 -15.44 -62.07 -43.60
CA LEU A 20 -14.25 -61.26 -43.84
C LEU A 20 -14.59 -59.85 -44.35
N ALA A 21 -15.54 -59.74 -45.28
CA ALA A 21 -16.00 -58.45 -45.79
C ALA A 21 -16.66 -57.60 -44.69
N LEU A 22 -17.52 -58.21 -43.86
CA LEU A 22 -18.14 -57.53 -42.71
C LEU A 22 -17.10 -57.11 -41.67
N SER A 23 -16.12 -57.96 -41.39
CA SER A 23 -15.01 -57.66 -40.46
C SER A 23 -14.15 -56.52 -40.98
N PHE A 24 -13.85 -56.49 -42.28
CA PHE A 24 -13.11 -55.41 -42.94
C PHE A 24 -13.89 -54.08 -42.90
N VAL A 25 -15.20 -54.10 -43.15
CA VAL A 25 -16.06 -52.90 -43.07
C VAL A 25 -16.12 -52.37 -41.63
N MET A 26 -16.28 -53.25 -40.64
CA MET A 26 -16.27 -52.88 -39.23
C MET A 26 -14.92 -52.31 -38.79
N HIS A 27 -13.81 -52.91 -39.24
CA HIS A 27 -12.46 -52.42 -38.95
C HIS A 27 -12.20 -51.05 -39.60
N LYS A 28 -12.61 -50.87 -40.86
CA LYS A 28 -12.52 -49.58 -41.57
C LYS A 28 -13.36 -48.49 -40.90
N ARG A 29 -14.55 -48.83 -40.38
CA ARG A 29 -15.41 -47.91 -39.63
C ARG A 29 -14.77 -47.50 -38.30
N ARG A 30 -14.27 -48.47 -37.52
CA ARG A 30 -13.54 -48.19 -36.27
C ARG A 30 -12.29 -47.33 -36.50
N ASN A 31 -11.53 -47.60 -37.57
CA ASN A 31 -10.35 -46.79 -37.91
C ASN A 31 -10.74 -45.35 -38.31
N ARG A 32 -11.88 -45.14 -38.98
CA ARG A 32 -12.40 -43.80 -39.25
C ARG A 32 -12.82 -43.08 -37.98
N GLU A 33 -13.52 -43.76 -37.07
CA GLU A 33 -13.95 -43.19 -35.79
C GLU A 33 -12.74 -42.82 -34.91
N ALA A 34 -11.71 -43.68 -34.86
CA ALA A 34 -10.46 -43.40 -34.18
C ALA A 34 -9.72 -42.20 -34.79
N LEU A 35 -9.67 -42.09 -36.12
CA LEU A 35 -9.04 -40.95 -36.80
C LEU A 35 -9.77 -39.62 -36.52
N VAL A 36 -11.11 -39.63 -36.46
CA VAL A 36 -11.90 -38.45 -36.09
C VAL A 36 -11.67 -38.07 -34.62
N GLN A 37 -11.57 -39.04 -33.71
CA GLN A 37 -11.23 -38.76 -32.31
C GLN A 37 -9.82 -38.19 -32.16
N LEU A 38 -8.86 -38.71 -32.93
CA LEU A 38 -7.48 -38.22 -32.94
C LEU A 38 -7.44 -36.77 -33.44
N GLN A 39 -8.14 -36.45 -34.53
CA GLN A 39 -8.28 -35.07 -35.01
C GLN A 39 -8.91 -34.12 -33.99
N LYS A 40 -9.93 -34.58 -33.24
CA LYS A 40 -10.53 -33.79 -32.16
C LYS A 40 -9.54 -33.54 -31.03
N LYS A 41 -8.79 -34.57 -30.63
CA LYS A 41 -7.76 -34.45 -29.59
C LYS A 41 -6.61 -33.54 -30.03
N ASP A 42 -6.20 -33.60 -31.29
CA ASP A 42 -5.21 -32.68 -31.86
C ASP A 42 -5.71 -31.22 -31.87
N ALA A 43 -7.00 -31.00 -32.16
CA ALA A 43 -7.61 -29.68 -32.10
C ALA A 43 -7.70 -29.15 -30.66
N GLU A 44 -8.08 -29.99 -29.70
CA GLU A 44 -8.07 -29.67 -28.26
C GLU A 44 -6.66 -29.33 -27.78
N LEU A 45 -5.66 -30.12 -28.15
CA LEU A 45 -4.25 -29.85 -27.80
C LEU A 45 -3.78 -28.52 -28.37
N ARG A 46 -4.06 -28.23 -29.65
CA ARG A 46 -3.71 -26.92 -30.25
C ARG A 46 -4.37 -25.76 -29.54
N LYS A 47 -5.63 -25.91 -29.11
CA LYS A 47 -6.32 -24.89 -28.34
C LYS A 47 -5.66 -24.70 -26.98
N LEU A 48 -5.42 -25.78 -26.25
CA LEU A 48 -4.79 -25.72 -24.94
C LEU A 48 -3.38 -25.13 -25.00
N THR A 49 -2.59 -25.44 -26.03
CA THR A 49 -1.27 -24.82 -26.25
C THR A 49 -1.39 -23.31 -26.45
N LYS A 50 -2.39 -22.83 -27.20
CA LYS A 50 -2.64 -21.39 -27.36
C LYS A 50 -3.06 -20.74 -26.04
N ASP A 51 -3.96 -21.38 -25.30
CA ASP A 51 -4.42 -20.86 -24.00
C ASP A 51 -3.24 -20.78 -23.01
N ILE A 52 -2.35 -21.78 -22.99
CA ILE A 52 -1.12 -21.77 -22.18
C ILE A 52 -0.19 -20.63 -22.62
N GLN A 53 0.03 -20.45 -23.92
CA GLN A 53 0.86 -19.37 -24.44
C GLN A 53 0.30 -17.99 -24.05
N GLU A 54 -1.01 -17.79 -24.18
CA GLU A 54 -1.67 -16.54 -23.79
C GLU A 54 -1.52 -16.26 -22.29
N VAL A 55 -1.64 -17.30 -21.44
CA VAL A 55 -1.41 -17.20 -20.00
C VAL A 55 0.04 -16.85 -19.69
N GLU A 56 1.01 -17.47 -20.36
CA GLU A 56 2.44 -17.15 -20.18
C GLU A 56 2.77 -15.72 -20.59
N GLU A 57 2.25 -15.27 -21.74
CA GLU A 57 2.41 -13.90 -22.20
C GLU A 57 1.74 -12.91 -21.23
N SER A 58 0.54 -13.23 -20.74
CA SER A 58 -0.18 -12.42 -19.75
C SER A 58 0.60 -12.29 -18.44
N LYS A 59 1.11 -13.41 -17.92
CA LYS A 59 1.98 -13.43 -16.73
C LYS A 59 3.24 -12.60 -16.93
N THR A 60 3.85 -12.67 -18.11
CA THR A 60 5.05 -11.89 -18.45
C THR A 60 4.74 -10.40 -18.50
N ARG A 61 3.64 -9.99 -19.15
CA ARG A 61 3.17 -8.60 -19.16
C ARG A 61 2.90 -8.06 -17.75
N MET A 62 2.27 -8.88 -16.91
CA MET A 62 1.98 -8.51 -15.52
C MET A 62 3.24 -8.36 -14.67
N ARG A 63 4.24 -9.22 -14.88
CA ARG A 63 5.54 -9.11 -14.22
C ARG A 63 6.30 -7.85 -14.63
N VAL A 64 6.37 -7.56 -15.94
CA VAL A 64 7.06 -6.37 -16.45
C VAL A 64 6.41 -5.09 -15.95
N SER A 65 5.07 -5.03 -15.94
CA SER A 65 4.34 -3.89 -15.37
C SER A 65 4.57 -3.77 -13.87
N PHE A 66 4.59 -4.87 -13.12
CA PHE A 66 4.95 -4.88 -11.70
C PHE A 66 6.35 -4.31 -11.45
N GLU A 67 7.36 -4.81 -12.16
CA GLU A 67 8.75 -4.35 -12.01
C GLU A 67 8.87 -2.85 -12.32
N LYS A 68 8.19 -2.38 -13.37
CA LYS A 68 8.15 -0.95 -13.71
C LYS A 68 7.50 -0.12 -12.60
N TYR A 69 6.29 -0.46 -12.18
CA TYR A 69 5.58 0.29 -11.14
C TYR A 69 6.32 0.28 -9.80
N HIS A 70 6.90 -0.87 -9.44
CA HIS A 70 7.69 -1.00 -8.23
C HIS A 70 8.92 -0.09 -8.27
N LYS A 71 9.63 -0.06 -9.41
CA LYS A 71 10.77 0.81 -9.62
C LYS A 71 10.38 2.29 -9.53
N ASP A 72 9.30 2.68 -10.19
CA ASP A 72 8.80 4.07 -10.16
C ASP A 72 8.38 4.48 -8.74
N TYR A 73 7.73 3.59 -8.00
CA TYR A 73 7.36 3.81 -6.59
C TYR A 73 8.58 4.04 -5.70
N VAL A 74 9.58 3.17 -5.80
CA VAL A 74 10.84 3.27 -5.03
C VAL A 74 11.59 4.56 -5.39
N GLU A 75 11.67 4.92 -6.67
CA GLU A 75 12.29 6.20 -7.09
C GLU A 75 11.57 7.41 -6.50
N ASN A 76 10.23 7.40 -6.50
CA ASN A 76 9.45 8.50 -5.96
C ASN A 76 9.66 8.65 -4.46
N LEU A 77 9.72 7.55 -3.71
CA LEU A 77 10.09 7.58 -2.29
C LEU A 77 11.48 8.17 -2.06
N LYS A 78 12.47 7.80 -2.87
CA LYS A 78 13.84 8.34 -2.78
C LYS A 78 13.87 9.85 -3.01
N LYS A 79 13.18 10.33 -4.05
CA LYS A 79 13.06 11.77 -4.34
C LYS A 79 12.35 12.53 -3.22
N GLU A 80 11.32 11.94 -2.63
CA GLU A 80 10.58 12.55 -1.52
C GLU A 80 11.39 12.62 -0.21
N ILE A 81 12.23 11.63 0.05
CA ILE A 81 13.17 11.62 1.18
C ILE A 81 14.21 12.72 0.97
N GLU A 82 14.85 12.76 -0.20
CA GLU A 82 15.86 13.76 -0.55
C GLU A 82 15.31 15.20 -0.45
N ALA A 83 14.08 15.42 -0.95
CA ALA A 83 13.43 16.72 -0.84
C ALA A 83 13.23 17.19 0.61
N ARG A 84 12.89 16.26 1.52
CA ARG A 84 12.76 16.56 2.96
C ARG A 84 14.11 16.81 3.61
N GLU A 85 15.13 16.03 3.27
CA GLU A 85 16.51 16.23 3.77
C GLU A 85 17.09 17.57 3.35
N ASN A 86 16.90 17.95 2.09
CA ASN A 86 17.32 19.27 1.59
C ASN A 86 16.61 20.39 2.36
N LYS A 87 15.30 20.25 2.60
CA LYS A 87 14.53 21.25 3.34
C LYS A 87 14.94 21.34 4.81
N ILE A 88 15.24 20.21 5.45
CA ILE A 88 15.79 20.17 6.82
C ILE A 88 17.12 20.92 6.87
N THR A 89 18.03 20.64 5.93
CA THR A 89 19.36 21.29 5.87
C THR A 89 19.24 22.81 5.73
N VAL A 90 18.36 23.28 4.84
CA VAL A 90 18.08 24.72 4.68
C VAL A 90 17.57 25.33 5.99
N LEU A 91 16.56 24.71 6.61
CA LEU A 91 16.00 25.21 7.88
C LEU A 91 17.03 25.18 9.02
N GLN A 92 17.94 24.21 9.05
CA GLN A 92 19.02 24.16 10.03
C GLN A 92 19.97 25.36 9.86
N SER A 93 20.38 25.69 8.63
CA SER A 93 21.22 26.87 8.38
C SER A 93 20.48 28.19 8.73
N GLU A 94 19.17 28.25 8.47
CA GLU A 94 18.35 29.40 8.84
C GLU A 94 18.29 29.55 10.37
N LEU A 95 18.19 28.43 11.10
CA LEU A 95 18.17 28.41 12.56
C LEU A 95 19.47 28.92 13.18
N GLU A 96 20.63 28.55 12.62
CA GLU A 96 21.95 29.00 13.12
C GLU A 96 22.17 30.50 12.96
N THR A 97 21.58 31.09 11.92
CA THR A 97 21.71 32.53 11.63
C THR A 97 20.63 33.38 12.33
N LEU A 98 19.62 32.73 12.92
CA LEU A 98 18.46 33.41 13.51
C LEU A 98 18.73 33.95 14.92
N LYS A 99 18.49 35.25 15.11
CA LYS A 99 18.55 35.90 16.43
C LYS A 99 17.20 35.96 17.15
N ASP A 100 16.09 35.82 16.42
CA ASP A 100 14.74 35.88 16.96
C ASP A 100 14.35 34.54 17.60
N LYS A 101 14.17 34.54 18.93
CA LYS A 101 13.85 33.33 19.70
C LYS A 101 12.48 32.74 19.36
N ALA A 102 11.51 33.54 18.92
CA ALA A 102 10.18 33.03 18.59
C ALA A 102 10.24 32.26 17.26
N LYS A 103 10.81 32.90 16.23
CA LYS A 103 11.00 32.25 14.92
C LYS A 103 11.95 31.06 14.99
N ALA A 104 12.97 31.09 15.85
CA ALA A 104 13.87 29.96 16.05
C ALA A 104 13.13 28.73 16.60
N LYS A 105 12.16 28.93 17.50
CA LYS A 105 11.31 27.82 17.99
C LYS A 105 10.46 27.23 16.88
N ASP A 106 9.86 28.07 16.02
CA ASP A 106 9.03 27.61 14.90
C ASP A 106 9.85 26.84 13.86
N ILE A 107 11.04 27.32 13.52
CA ILE A 107 11.96 26.63 12.60
C ILE A 107 12.42 25.29 13.19
N ALA A 108 12.84 25.27 14.47
CA ALA A 108 13.22 24.04 15.15
C ALA A 108 12.08 23.02 15.21
N HIS A 109 10.84 23.50 15.36
CA HIS A 109 9.65 22.66 15.30
C HIS A 109 9.45 22.07 13.89
N ASN A 110 9.48 22.91 12.85
CA ASN A 110 9.33 22.47 11.46
C ASN A 110 10.39 21.42 11.07
N ILE A 111 11.63 21.59 11.54
CA ILE A 111 12.69 20.59 11.36
C ILE A 111 12.29 19.25 11.97
N ARG A 112 11.76 19.22 13.20
CA ARG A 112 11.34 17.99 13.87
C ARG A 112 10.22 17.27 13.13
N VAL A 113 9.24 18.02 12.60
CA VAL A 113 8.15 17.45 11.80
C VAL A 113 8.71 16.81 10.54
N LEU A 114 9.54 17.54 9.79
CA LEU A 114 10.15 17.03 8.55
C LEU A 114 11.03 15.80 8.80
N GLN A 115 11.76 15.76 9.93
CA GLN A 115 12.53 14.58 10.34
C GLN A 115 11.62 13.37 10.55
N SER A 116 10.52 13.53 11.27
CA SER A 116 9.54 12.46 11.50
C SER A 116 8.91 11.94 10.20
N GLU A 117 8.57 12.85 9.26
CA GLU A 117 8.06 12.45 7.95
C GLU A 117 9.09 11.70 7.11
N ARG A 118 10.34 12.18 7.11
CA ARG A 118 11.46 11.54 6.41
C ARG A 118 11.72 10.15 6.96
N ASP A 119 11.72 9.97 8.28
CA ASP A 119 11.91 8.67 8.93
C ASP A 119 10.78 7.69 8.59
N ALA A 120 9.53 8.17 8.53
CA ALA A 120 8.38 7.37 8.13
C ALA A 120 8.51 6.89 6.67
N LEU A 121 8.96 7.76 5.76
CA LEU A 121 9.20 7.39 4.36
C LEU A 121 10.39 6.44 4.20
N GLN A 122 11.43 6.61 5.01
CA GLN A 122 12.59 5.72 4.98
C GLN A 122 12.25 4.32 5.47
N THR A 123 11.37 4.22 6.47
CA THR A 123 10.78 2.94 6.91
C THR A 123 9.94 2.30 5.79
N GLU A 124 9.14 3.10 5.09
CA GLU A 124 8.35 2.61 3.95
C GLU A 124 9.22 2.18 2.77
N LEU A 125 10.34 2.88 2.52
CA LEU A 125 11.33 2.51 1.52
C LEU A 125 12.00 1.18 1.86
N GLN A 126 12.43 0.99 3.12
CA GLN A 126 12.99 -0.29 3.58
C GLN A 126 11.98 -1.44 3.43
N ASN A 127 10.73 -1.22 3.82
CA ASN A 127 9.67 -2.22 3.64
C ASN A 127 9.34 -2.45 2.15
N GLY A 128 9.53 -1.44 1.31
CA GLY A 128 9.36 -1.52 -0.14
C GLY A 128 10.47 -2.32 -0.82
N GLU A 129 11.72 -2.12 -0.42
CA GLU A 129 12.89 -2.81 -1.00
C GLU A 129 12.94 -4.32 -0.64
N VAL A 130 12.29 -4.74 0.44
CA VAL A 130 12.24 -6.14 0.92
C VAL A 130 11.05 -6.93 0.35
N GLY A 131 10.10 -6.28 -0.33
CA GLY A 131 8.88 -6.91 -0.81
C GLY A 131 9.09 -7.82 -2.01
N GLU A 132 9.46 -9.08 -1.76
CA GLU A 132 9.31 -10.17 -2.72
C GLU A 132 7.88 -10.15 -3.30
N SER A 133 7.82 -10.04 -4.62
CA SER A 133 6.64 -10.17 -5.45
C SER A 133 5.87 -11.43 -5.06
N ASN A 134 4.79 -11.31 -4.30
CA ASN A 134 3.84 -12.41 -4.17
C ASN A 134 3.02 -12.45 -5.48
N PRO A 135 3.19 -13.46 -6.36
CA PRO A 135 2.58 -13.49 -7.68
C PRO A 135 1.07 -13.79 -7.65
N GLN A 136 0.46 -13.83 -6.47
CA GLN A 136 -0.96 -14.09 -6.23
C GLN A 136 -1.77 -12.81 -6.03
N MET A 137 -1.55 -11.77 -6.84
CA MET A 137 -2.41 -10.59 -6.80
C MET A 137 -3.62 -10.77 -7.71
N THR A 138 -4.77 -11.04 -7.09
CA THR A 138 -6.10 -11.05 -7.70
C THR A 138 -6.74 -9.65 -7.78
N VAL A 139 -6.13 -8.65 -7.12
CA VAL A 139 -6.52 -7.23 -7.16
C VAL A 139 -5.70 -6.53 -8.25
N SER A 140 -6.33 -5.64 -9.02
CA SER A 140 -5.64 -4.83 -10.02
C SER A 140 -4.43 -4.13 -9.38
N LEU A 141 -3.25 -4.35 -9.95
CA LEU A 141 -1.97 -3.84 -9.45
C LEU A 141 -2.00 -2.33 -9.21
N ASP A 142 -2.67 -1.59 -10.10
CA ASP A 142 -2.87 -0.15 -10.00
C ASP A 142 -3.64 0.25 -8.74
N GLN A 143 -4.63 -0.56 -8.34
CA GLN A 143 -5.40 -0.31 -7.12
C GLN A 143 -4.55 -0.54 -5.87
N LEU A 144 -3.70 -1.58 -5.85
CA LEU A 144 -2.82 -1.83 -4.70
C LEU A 144 -1.83 -0.69 -4.50
N TYR A 145 -1.14 -0.25 -5.55
CA TYR A 145 -0.17 0.85 -5.44
C TYR A 145 -0.86 2.19 -5.14
N SER A 146 -2.06 2.43 -5.68
CA SER A 146 -2.87 3.59 -5.30
C SER A 146 -3.22 3.57 -3.81
N LEU A 147 -3.66 2.41 -3.29
CA LEU A 147 -3.93 2.24 -1.86
C LEU A 147 -2.66 2.39 -1.03
N LYS A 148 -1.52 1.86 -1.48
CA LYS A 148 -0.24 2.01 -0.79
C LYS A 148 0.17 3.48 -0.69
N ASN A 149 0.07 4.22 -1.79
CA ASN A 149 0.32 5.66 -1.81
C ASN A 149 -0.62 6.43 -0.87
N GLN A 150 -1.90 6.07 -0.84
CA GLN A 150 -2.86 6.67 0.10
C GLN A 150 -2.49 6.37 1.54
N ILE A 151 -2.09 5.13 1.87
CA ILE A 151 -1.63 4.74 3.21
C ILE A 151 -0.38 5.54 3.59
N THR A 152 0.59 5.70 2.68
CA THR A 152 1.79 6.52 2.94
C THR A 152 1.43 7.97 3.25
N ARG A 153 0.54 8.59 2.46
CA ARG A 153 0.05 9.95 2.72
C ARG A 153 -0.65 10.06 4.08
N LEU A 154 -1.53 9.11 4.40
CA LEU A 154 -2.21 9.07 5.69
C LEU A 154 -1.25 8.89 6.86
N LYS A 155 -0.17 8.10 6.72
CA LYS A 155 0.87 7.97 7.76
C LYS A 155 1.59 9.30 8.01
N VAL A 156 1.95 10.01 6.94
CA VAL A 156 2.58 11.34 7.01
C VAL A 156 1.64 12.34 7.69
N ASP A 157 0.39 12.40 7.25
CA ASP A 157 -0.63 13.29 7.84
C ASP A 157 -0.90 12.97 9.31
N ASN A 158 -0.96 11.68 9.67
CA ASN A 158 -1.13 11.25 11.07
C ASN A 158 0.07 11.69 11.92
N SER A 159 1.30 11.56 11.42
CA SER A 159 2.50 12.07 12.09
C SER A 159 2.41 13.57 12.33
N ARG A 160 1.94 14.34 11.33
CA ARG A 160 1.75 15.78 11.45
C ARG A 160 0.67 16.14 12.48
N LEU A 161 -0.46 15.44 12.48
CA LEU A 161 -1.54 15.64 13.44
C LEU A 161 -1.12 15.33 14.87
N ARG A 162 -0.28 14.30 15.08
CA ARG A 162 0.29 13.99 16.41
C ARG A 162 1.18 15.11 16.93
N SER A 163 2.07 15.64 16.08
CA SER A 163 2.90 16.78 16.45
C SER A 163 2.05 17.99 16.85
N LEU A 164 1.02 18.30 16.05
CA LEU A 164 0.10 19.40 16.33
C LEU A 164 -0.70 19.18 17.63
N ALA A 165 -1.13 17.95 17.92
CA ALA A 165 -1.83 17.63 19.16
C ALA A 165 -0.95 17.87 20.39
N GLU A 166 0.33 17.50 20.33
CA GLU A 166 1.27 17.74 21.42
C GLU A 166 1.54 19.24 21.62
N GLU A 167 1.57 20.05 20.55
CA GLU A 167 1.65 21.51 20.65
C GLU A 167 0.45 22.12 21.37
N TYR A 168 -0.77 21.70 21.02
CA TYR A 168 -1.99 22.19 21.68
C TYR A 168 -1.97 21.88 23.18
N LYS A 169 -1.48 20.69 23.54
CA LYS A 169 -1.30 20.27 24.93
C LYS A 169 -0.30 21.17 25.67
N ILE A 170 0.89 21.41 25.10
CA ILE A 170 1.90 22.29 25.69
C ILE A 170 1.33 23.71 25.86
N ARG A 171 0.67 24.25 24.83
CA ARG A 171 0.11 25.61 24.89
C ARG A 171 -0.99 25.74 25.94
N TYR A 172 -1.78 24.68 26.14
CA TYR A 172 -2.78 24.63 27.20
C TYR A 172 -2.15 24.68 28.59
N GLU A 173 -1.08 23.90 28.82
CA GLU A 173 -0.32 23.92 30.08
C GLU A 173 0.30 25.29 30.36
N ASP A 174 0.91 25.93 29.35
CA ASP A 174 1.45 27.29 29.45
C ASP A 174 0.37 28.30 29.86
N MET A 175 -0.83 28.19 29.28
CA MET A 175 -1.94 29.09 29.58
C MET A 175 -2.49 28.91 31.00
N LEU A 176 -2.49 27.67 31.51
CA LEU A 176 -2.83 27.39 32.91
C LEU A 176 -1.81 28.01 33.87
N GLN A 177 -0.51 27.84 33.60
CA GLN A 177 0.55 28.45 34.41
C GLN A 177 0.45 29.99 34.40
N PHE A 178 0.18 30.57 33.23
CA PHE A 178 -0.03 32.01 33.09
C PHE A 178 -1.24 32.49 33.91
N GLY A 179 -2.36 31.75 33.89
CA GLY A 179 -3.52 32.03 34.74
C GLY A 179 -3.20 31.97 36.24
N HIS A 180 -2.40 31.00 36.68
CA HIS A 180 -1.91 30.94 38.06
C HIS A 180 -1.04 32.15 38.44
N LYS A 181 -0.15 32.57 37.54
CA LYS A 181 0.69 33.76 37.76
C LYS A 181 -0.15 35.02 37.91
N ILE A 182 -1.12 35.24 37.03
CA ILE A 182 -2.06 36.37 37.13
C ILE A 182 -2.81 36.36 38.46
N LYS A 183 -3.27 35.19 38.90
CA LYS A 183 -3.99 35.05 40.17
C LYS A 183 -3.13 35.45 41.37
N LEU A 184 -1.86 35.06 41.38
CA LEU A 184 -0.89 35.44 42.41
C LEU A 184 -0.60 36.93 42.40
N GLU A 185 -0.34 37.51 41.22
CA GLU A 185 -0.09 38.95 41.06
C GLU A 185 -1.30 39.78 41.52
N ASN A 186 -2.52 39.39 41.15
CA ASN A 186 -3.74 40.04 41.62
C ASN A 186 -3.88 40.01 43.14
N ARG A 187 -3.59 38.86 43.78
CA ARG A 187 -3.61 38.76 45.24
C ARG A 187 -2.58 39.69 45.88
N ASN A 188 -1.38 39.75 45.31
CA ASN A 188 -0.30 40.59 45.81
C ASN A 188 -0.64 42.09 45.65
N LEU A 189 -1.29 42.47 44.54
CA LEU A 189 -1.80 43.82 44.32
C LEU A 189 -2.92 44.17 45.32
N GLN A 190 -3.85 43.26 45.60
CA GLN A 190 -4.88 43.45 46.63
C GLN A 190 -4.26 43.68 48.01
N ASP A 191 -3.27 42.88 48.40
CA ASP A 191 -2.56 43.04 49.68
C ASP A 191 -1.82 44.40 49.75
N GLN A 192 -1.23 44.86 48.64
CA GLN A 192 -0.59 46.17 48.57
C GLN A 192 -1.60 47.32 48.71
N ILE A 193 -2.75 47.21 48.03
CA ILE A 193 -3.85 48.18 48.16
C ILE A 193 -4.33 48.25 49.61
N GLN A 194 -4.57 47.09 50.25
CA GLN A 194 -5.00 47.03 51.64
C GLN A 194 -4.00 47.71 52.59
N LYS A 195 -2.70 47.43 52.44
CA LYS A 195 -1.63 48.09 53.24
C LYS A 195 -1.58 49.60 53.02
N LEU A 196 -1.84 50.07 51.79
CA LEU A 196 -1.92 51.51 51.50
C LEU A 196 -3.14 52.14 52.18
N MET A 197 -4.30 51.48 52.13
CA MET A 197 -5.50 51.95 52.84
C MET A 197 -5.27 52.04 54.35
N GLU A 198 -4.65 51.03 54.97
CA GLU A 198 -4.32 51.04 56.40
C GLU A 198 -3.35 52.15 56.79
N LYS A 199 -2.35 52.44 55.93
CA LYS A 199 -1.43 53.57 56.13
C LYS A 199 -2.13 54.92 55.99
N MET A 200 -3.03 55.05 55.02
CA MET A 200 -3.83 56.27 54.83
C MET A 200 -4.86 56.46 55.95
N ALA A 201 -5.31 55.38 56.58
CA ALA A 201 -6.18 55.38 57.76
C ALA A 201 -5.43 55.67 59.08
N GLY A 202 -4.20 56.20 59.04
CA GLY A 202 -3.37 56.55 60.20
C GLY A 202 -4.11 57.32 61.31
N PRO A 203 -3.58 57.27 62.55
CA PRO A 203 -4.37 57.15 63.77
C PRO A 203 -5.40 58.25 63.91
N ILE A 204 -6.67 57.85 64.04
CA ILE A 204 -7.72 58.74 64.54
C ILE A 204 -7.25 59.20 65.93
N ARG A 205 -6.64 60.39 65.99
CA ARG A 205 -6.35 61.12 67.22
C ARG A 205 -7.71 61.47 67.83
N VAL A 206 -8.25 60.55 68.61
CA VAL A 206 -9.33 60.86 69.54
C VAL A 206 -8.71 61.74 70.62
N LYS A 207 -8.77 63.07 70.43
CA LYS A 207 -8.58 64.01 71.52
C LYS A 207 -9.74 63.80 72.49
N ARG A 208 -9.52 63.00 73.54
CA ARG A 208 -10.38 63.02 74.73
C ARG A 208 -10.09 64.34 75.48
N LYS A 209 -11.13 65.17 75.62
CA LYS A 209 -11.19 66.27 76.57
C LYS A 209 -11.25 65.72 77.99
#